data_AF-A0A0M3KEI0-F1
#
_entry.id   AF-A0A0M3KEI0-F1
#
_cell.length_a   1.000
_cell.length_b   1.000
_cell.length_c   1.000
_cell.angle_alpha   90.00
_cell.angle_beta   90.00
_cell.angle_gamma   90.00
#
_symmetry.space_group_name_H-M   'P 1'
#
loop_
_entity.id
_entity.type
_entity.pdbx_description
1 polymer ?
#
loop_
_entity_poly.entity_id
_entity_poly.type
_entity_poly.pdbx_seq_one_letter_code
_entity_poly.pdbx_strand_id
1 'polypeptide(L)'
;MICPPALCGPNERFVNCSSLCEPTCQSKPNQPCPPVCGPPKCECLPGYVRDQGKCILPEQCPSADPTCGPNEEFVTCSSKCEPTCESPPNQLCILECGPPKCQCRPGFVRHQGRCIPHSQCPSADPKPTCDPNERFVECSSLCEPTCEWPTGQPCVKKCGPPKCECLPGFVRDQGKCIPPDQCPSIGGS
;
A
#
# COMPACT_ATOMS: atom_id res chain seq x y z
N MET A 1 58.88 -16.33 25.47
CA MET A 1 58.31 -15.48 24.41
C MET A 1 57.12 -14.76 25.00
N ILE A 2 57.23 -13.46 25.25
CA ILE A 2 56.15 -12.63 25.78
C ILE A 2 55.43 -12.07 24.55
N CYS A 3 54.17 -12.44 24.34
CA CYS A 3 53.36 -11.89 23.26
C CYS A 3 53.21 -10.37 23.52
N PRO A 4 53.49 -9.49 22.54
CA PRO A 4 53.30 -8.05 22.73
C PRO A 4 51.84 -7.78 23.15
N PRO A 5 51.58 -6.73 23.97
CA PRO A 5 50.21 -6.38 24.33
C PRO A 5 49.43 -6.21 23.04
N ALA A 6 48.34 -6.98 22.90
CA ALA A 6 47.50 -6.94 21.72
C ALA A 6 47.00 -5.50 21.54
N LEU A 7 47.54 -4.82 20.53
CA LEU A 7 47.15 -3.48 20.17
C LEU A 7 45.77 -3.57 19.51
N CYS A 8 44.73 -3.44 20.32
CA CYS A 8 43.37 -3.32 19.84
C CYS A 8 43.13 -1.94 19.23
N GLY A 9 42.13 -1.86 18.34
CA GLY A 9 41.74 -0.60 17.73
C GLY A 9 41.04 0.35 18.71
N PRO A 10 40.66 1.55 18.24
CA PRO A 10 39.82 2.44 19.03
C PRO A 10 38.49 1.76 19.40
N ASN A 11 38.03 1.99 20.63
CA ASN A 11 36.80 1.43 21.21
C ASN A 11 36.76 -0.11 21.33
N GLU A 12 37.94 -0.73 21.41
CA GLU A 12 38.11 -2.16 21.62
C GLU A 12 38.98 -2.44 22.84
N ARG A 13 38.77 -3.61 23.45
CA ARG A 13 39.66 -4.14 24.49
C ARG A 13 40.02 -5.59 24.19
N PHE A 14 41.24 -5.98 24.54
CA PHE A 14 41.64 -7.37 24.44
C PHE A 14 40.97 -8.18 25.55
N VAL A 15 40.33 -9.29 25.18
CA VAL A 15 39.71 -10.22 26.12
C VAL A 15 40.23 -11.63 25.86
N ASN A 16 40.54 -12.38 26.93
CA ASN A 16 40.96 -13.78 26.82
C ASN A 16 39.79 -14.75 26.60
N CYS A 17 38.58 -14.34 26.98
CA CYS A 17 37.33 -15.07 26.76
C CYS A 17 36.38 -14.09 26.07
N SER A 18 36.30 -14.17 24.73
CA SER A 18 35.46 -13.26 23.96
C SER A 18 34.02 -13.75 23.85
N SER A 19 33.06 -12.85 23.70
CA SER A 19 31.70 -13.23 23.30
C SER A 19 31.69 -13.83 21.89
N LEU A 20 30.99 -14.95 21.72
CA LEU A 20 30.67 -15.52 20.39
C LEU A 20 29.59 -14.71 19.67
N CYS A 21 28.86 -13.85 20.39
CA CYS A 21 27.78 -13.02 19.87
C CYS A 21 28.12 -11.54 20.04
N GLU A 22 29.35 -11.17 19.68
CA GLU A 22 29.76 -9.76 19.66
C GLU A 22 28.77 -8.94 18.81
N PRO A 23 28.22 -7.84 19.33
CA PRO A 23 27.17 -7.09 18.65
C PRO A 23 27.73 -6.35 17.44
N THR A 24 26.98 -6.40 16.35
CA THR A 24 27.23 -5.73 15.06
C THR A 24 26.07 -4.80 14.72
N CYS A 25 26.24 -3.94 13.72
CA CYS A 25 25.16 -3.09 13.22
C CYS A 25 23.93 -3.86 12.67
N GLN A 26 24.07 -5.16 12.38
CA GLN A 26 22.98 -6.02 11.92
C GLN A 26 22.44 -6.94 13.04
N SER A 27 22.93 -6.79 14.27
CA SER A 27 22.54 -7.65 15.38
C SER A 27 21.11 -7.35 15.84
N LYS A 28 20.32 -8.40 16.06
CA LYS A 28 18.94 -8.26 16.54
C LYS A 28 18.94 -7.99 18.06
N PRO A 29 18.05 -7.13 18.56
CA PRO A 29 17.88 -6.96 20.01
C PRO A 29 17.45 -8.27 20.66
N ASN A 30 17.98 -8.54 21.86
CA ASN A 30 17.68 -9.73 22.68
C ASN A 30 18.03 -11.09 22.03
N GLN A 31 19.02 -11.15 21.14
CA GLN A 31 19.50 -12.42 20.62
C GLN A 31 20.08 -13.29 21.76
N PRO A 32 19.60 -14.54 21.96
CA PRO A 32 20.18 -15.45 22.94
C PRO A 32 21.65 -15.71 22.62
N CYS A 33 22.54 -15.52 23.60
CA CYS A 33 23.95 -15.85 23.46
C CYS A 33 24.35 -16.93 24.48
N PRO A 34 24.97 -18.04 24.05
CA PRO A 34 25.45 -19.06 24.97
C PRO A 34 26.58 -18.50 25.85
N PRO A 35 26.63 -18.87 27.14
CA PRO A 35 27.68 -18.42 28.07
C PRO A 35 28.97 -19.22 27.87
N VAL A 36 29.46 -19.29 26.64
CA VAL A 36 30.65 -20.05 26.24
C VAL A 36 31.73 -19.08 25.75
N CYS A 37 32.96 -19.29 26.22
CA CYS A 37 34.10 -18.49 25.82
C CYS A 37 34.49 -18.75 24.36
N GLY A 38 34.56 -17.69 23.57
CA GLY A 38 35.30 -17.67 22.31
C GLY A 38 36.82 -17.51 22.51
N PRO A 39 37.60 -17.61 21.43
CA PRO A 39 39.05 -17.46 21.47
C PRO A 39 39.47 -16.04 21.91
N PRO A 40 40.69 -15.85 22.44
CA PRO A 40 41.21 -14.53 22.77
C PRO A 40 41.23 -13.60 21.54
N LYS A 41 40.58 -12.43 21.62
CA LYS A 41 40.56 -11.42 20.56
C LYS A 41 40.30 -10.02 21.13
N CYS A 42 40.44 -9.01 20.28
CA CYS A 42 39.90 -7.68 20.55
C CYS A 42 38.37 -7.70 20.38
N GLU A 43 37.67 -7.27 21.42
CA GLU A 43 36.20 -7.17 21.45
C GLU A 43 35.80 -5.72 21.69
N CYS A 44 34.70 -5.29 21.06
CA CYS A 44 34.16 -3.94 21.26
C CYS A 44 33.88 -3.65 22.74
N LEU A 45 34.13 -2.41 23.16
CA LEU A 45 33.73 -1.95 24.48
C LEU A 45 32.20 -1.99 24.65
N PRO A 46 31.67 -2.16 25.89
CA PRO A 46 30.24 -2.09 26.14
C PRO A 46 29.62 -0.80 25.57
N GLY A 47 28.50 -0.93 24.84
CA GLY A 47 27.84 0.18 24.16
C GLY A 47 28.36 0.46 22.74
N TYR A 48 29.39 -0.24 22.27
CA TYR A 48 29.87 -0.19 20.89
C TYR A 48 29.49 -1.45 20.12
N VAL A 49 29.36 -1.31 18.80
CA VAL A 49 29.04 -2.40 17.87
C VAL A 49 30.09 -2.47 16.77
N ARG A 50 30.36 -3.67 16.29
CA ARG A 50 31.35 -3.91 15.24
C ARG A 50 30.73 -3.69 13.86
N ASP A 51 31.36 -2.83 13.07
CA ASP A 51 31.03 -2.58 11.66
C ASP A 51 32.31 -2.46 10.84
N GLN A 52 32.39 -3.20 9.73
CA GLN A 52 33.54 -3.19 8.82
C GLN A 52 34.93 -3.26 9.52
N GLY A 53 35.03 -4.03 10.62
CA GLY A 53 36.26 -4.20 11.39
C GLY A 53 36.58 -3.08 12.39
N LYS A 54 35.68 -2.12 12.61
CA LYS A 54 35.80 -1.04 13.60
C LYS A 54 34.68 -1.11 14.64
N CYS A 55 34.95 -0.67 15.87
CA CYS A 55 33.92 -0.52 16.89
C CYS A 55 33.41 0.92 16.92
N ILE A 56 32.14 1.09 16.54
CA ILE A 56 31.45 2.37 16.41
C ILE A 56 30.25 2.42 17.36
N LEU A 57 29.71 3.61 17.56
CA LEU A 57 28.45 3.76 18.31
C LEU A 57 27.28 3.22 17.47
N PRO A 58 26.24 2.62 18.08
CA PRO A 58 25.06 2.13 17.36
C PRO A 58 24.41 3.18 16.46
N GLU A 59 24.44 4.45 16.87
CA GLU A 59 23.91 5.60 16.12
C GLU A 59 24.74 5.93 14.87
N GLN A 60 26.00 5.48 14.84
CA GLN A 60 26.92 5.62 13.70
C GLN A 60 26.88 4.42 12.77
N CYS A 61 26.12 3.38 13.10
CA CYS A 61 25.91 2.28 12.19
C CYS A 61 25.45 2.84 10.85
N PRO A 62 26.04 2.40 9.72
CA PRO A 62 25.46 2.68 8.43
C PRO A 62 24.03 2.18 8.53
N SER A 63 23.10 3.13 8.58
CA SER A 63 21.70 2.79 8.65
C SER A 63 21.49 1.82 7.50
N ALA A 64 20.96 0.64 7.78
CA ALA A 64 20.18 -0.05 6.77
C ALA A 64 18.92 0.81 6.57
N ASP A 65 19.13 2.03 6.10
CA ASP A 65 18.16 2.82 5.39
C ASP A 65 18.51 2.52 3.93
N PRO A 66 18.07 1.36 3.37
CA PRO A 66 17.88 1.36 1.94
C PRO A 66 16.90 2.49 1.73
N THR A 67 17.35 3.63 1.21
CA THR A 67 16.49 4.81 0.95
C THR A 67 15.15 4.32 0.47
N CYS A 68 14.16 4.26 1.37
CA CYS A 68 12.89 3.65 1.03
C CYS A 68 12.22 4.58 0.02
N GLY A 69 11.38 4.02 -0.84
CA GLY A 69 10.68 4.81 -1.83
C GLY A 69 9.83 5.92 -1.19
N PRO A 70 9.33 6.87 -1.98
CA PRO A 70 8.32 7.81 -1.51
C PRO A 70 7.14 7.07 -0.85
N ASN A 71 6.70 7.56 0.32
CA ASN A 71 5.62 7.00 1.14
C ASN A 71 5.89 5.60 1.71
N GLU A 72 7.15 5.20 1.78
CA GLU A 72 7.58 3.98 2.47
C GLU A 72 8.27 4.33 3.79
N GLU A 73 8.33 3.34 4.67
CA GLU A 73 9.10 3.35 5.90
C GLU A 73 9.81 2.00 6.06
N PHE A 74 11.06 2.02 6.52
CA PHE A 74 11.77 0.80 6.84
C PHE A 74 11.24 0.25 8.16
N VAL A 75 10.68 -0.97 8.12
CA VAL A 75 10.16 -1.65 9.30
C VAL A 75 10.97 -2.91 9.56
N THR A 76 11.37 -3.11 10.82
CA THR A 76 12.11 -4.32 11.26
C THR A 76 11.19 -5.53 11.43
N CYS A 77 9.91 -5.28 11.67
CA CYS A 77 8.82 -6.26 11.74
C CYS A 77 7.77 -5.86 10.70
N SER A 78 7.85 -6.42 9.49
CA SER A 78 6.91 -6.06 8.42
C SER A 78 5.59 -6.80 8.56
N SER A 79 4.49 -6.15 8.20
CA SER A 79 3.20 -6.83 8.01
C SER A 79 3.26 -7.78 6.82
N LYS A 80 2.77 -9.01 7.02
CA LYS A 80 2.55 -9.97 5.93
C LYS A 80 1.33 -9.63 5.06
N CYS A 81 0.49 -8.70 5.51
CA CYS A 81 -0.71 -8.25 4.78
C CYS A 81 -0.61 -6.75 4.49
N GLU A 82 0.47 -6.35 3.83
CA GLU A 82 0.61 -4.98 3.33
C GLU A 82 -0.53 -4.69 2.34
N PRO A 83 -1.31 -3.59 2.55
CA PRO A 83 -2.49 -3.32 1.74
C PRO A 83 -2.12 -2.94 0.30
N THR A 84 -2.91 -3.42 -0.66
CA THR A 84 -2.80 -3.09 -2.10
C THR A 84 -4.06 -2.37 -2.58
N CYS A 85 -4.06 -1.87 -3.82
CA CYS A 85 -5.27 -1.31 -4.42
C CYS A 85 -6.43 -2.31 -4.57
N GLU A 86 -6.13 -3.60 -4.55
CA GLU A 86 -7.10 -4.69 -4.66
C GLU A 86 -7.48 -5.26 -3.27
N SER A 87 -6.84 -4.79 -2.20
CA SER A 87 -7.12 -5.27 -0.85
C SER A 87 -8.56 -4.93 -0.45
N PRO A 88 -9.33 -5.92 0.04
CA PRO A 88 -10.68 -5.67 0.52
C PRO A 88 -10.66 -4.80 1.79
N PRO A 89 -11.71 -3.99 2.02
CA PRO A 89 -11.85 -3.27 3.28
C PRO A 89 -11.91 -4.28 4.44
N ASN A 90 -11.19 -3.99 5.53
CA ASN A 90 -11.09 -4.81 6.73
C ASN A 90 -10.47 -6.20 6.52
N GLN A 91 -9.49 -6.33 5.61
CA GLN A 91 -8.73 -7.57 5.44
C GLN A 91 -8.20 -8.07 6.81
N LEU A 92 -8.60 -9.29 7.18
CA LEU A 92 -8.06 -9.98 8.35
C LEU A 92 -6.57 -10.25 8.11
N CYS A 93 -5.72 -9.81 9.04
CA CYS A 93 -4.30 -10.07 9.01
C CYS A 93 -3.83 -10.70 10.32
N ILE A 94 -3.01 -11.74 10.20
CA ILE A 94 -2.34 -12.35 11.34
C ILE A 94 -1.23 -11.40 11.79
N LEU A 95 -1.19 -11.09 13.09
CA LEU A 95 -0.15 -10.26 13.71
C LEU A 95 1.14 -11.06 13.89
N GLU A 96 1.81 -11.39 12.78
CA GLU A 96 3.11 -12.05 12.75
C GLU A 96 4.16 -11.14 12.11
N CYS A 97 5.33 -11.04 12.74
CA CYS A 97 6.44 -10.26 12.20
C CYS A 97 7.06 -10.94 10.98
N GLY A 98 6.94 -10.30 9.82
CA GLY A 98 7.72 -10.60 8.63
C GLY A 98 9.17 -10.06 8.71
N PRO A 99 10.00 -10.37 7.69
CA PRO A 99 11.38 -9.90 7.64
C PRO A 99 11.48 -8.37 7.51
N PRO A 100 12.60 -7.76 7.92
CA PRO A 100 12.81 -6.32 7.72
C PRO A 100 12.73 -5.91 6.24
N LYS A 101 11.92 -4.90 5.91
CA LYS A 101 11.78 -4.34 4.55
C LYS A 101 11.23 -2.91 4.58
N CYS A 102 11.31 -2.21 3.45
CA CYS A 102 10.50 -1.02 3.21
C CYS A 102 9.02 -1.42 3.01
N GLN A 103 8.14 -0.83 3.80
CA GLN A 103 6.70 -1.06 3.76
C GLN A 103 5.97 0.27 3.56
N CYS A 104 4.80 0.25 2.91
CA CYS A 104 3.97 1.45 2.81
C CYS A 104 3.58 1.97 4.20
N ARG A 105 3.70 3.29 4.38
CA ARG A 105 3.25 3.98 5.58
C ARG A 105 1.73 3.82 5.76
N PRO A 106 1.21 3.94 7.00
CA PRO A 106 -0.23 3.94 7.25
C PRO A 106 -0.97 4.94 6.35
N GLY A 107 -2.07 4.49 5.73
CA GLY A 107 -2.87 5.29 4.79
C GLY A 107 -2.41 5.20 3.31
N PHE A 108 -1.29 4.55 3.04
CA PHE A 108 -0.82 4.25 1.69
C PHE A 108 -0.98 2.77 1.36
N VAL A 109 -1.17 2.48 0.08
CA VAL A 109 -1.30 1.11 -0.43
C VAL A 109 -0.27 0.86 -1.52
N ARG A 110 0.17 -0.39 -1.64
CA ARG A 110 1.15 -0.79 -2.64
C ARG A 110 0.47 -1.03 -3.98
N HIS A 111 0.96 -0.34 -5.01
CA HIS A 111 0.53 -0.50 -6.38
C HIS A 111 1.73 -0.39 -7.33
N GLN A 112 1.92 -1.38 -8.19
CA GLN A 112 3.03 -1.43 -9.16
C GLN A 112 4.42 -1.11 -8.54
N GLY A 113 4.69 -1.65 -7.35
CA GLY A 113 5.95 -1.46 -6.65
C GLY A 113 6.13 -0.11 -5.95
N ARG A 114 5.12 0.77 -5.94
CA ARG A 114 5.16 2.07 -5.24
C ARG A 114 4.04 2.19 -4.21
N CYS A 115 4.23 3.03 -3.20
CA CYS A 115 3.20 3.37 -2.23
C CYS A 115 2.45 4.63 -2.64
N ILE A 116 1.16 4.48 -2.92
CA ILE A 116 0.27 5.57 -3.33
C ILE A 116 -0.89 5.71 -2.35
N PRO A 117 -1.51 6.90 -2.22
CA PRO A 117 -2.77 7.03 -1.50
C PRO A 117 -3.83 6.13 -2.11
N HIS A 118 -4.69 5.53 -1.29
CA HIS A 118 -5.77 4.66 -1.79
C HIS A 118 -6.70 5.38 -2.80
N SER A 119 -6.87 6.71 -2.66
CA SER A 119 -7.62 7.54 -3.61
C SER A 119 -7.00 7.65 -5.01
N GLN A 120 -5.73 7.26 -5.17
CA GLN A 120 -5.02 7.24 -6.46
C GLN A 120 -4.97 5.83 -7.06
N CYS A 121 -5.61 4.84 -6.43
CA CYS A 121 -5.76 3.53 -7.03
C CYS A 121 -6.51 3.64 -8.36
N PRO A 122 -6.06 2.92 -9.40
CA PRO A 122 -6.85 2.82 -10.61
C PRO A 122 -8.22 2.26 -10.24
N SER A 123 -9.26 3.05 -10.52
CA SER A 123 -10.63 2.60 -10.30
C SER A 123 -10.84 1.34 -11.15
N ALA A 124 -11.24 0.24 -10.52
CA ALA A 124 -11.51 -1.02 -11.23
C ALA A 124 -12.60 -0.86 -12.30
N ASP A 125 -13.40 0.20 -12.21
CA ASP A 125 -14.42 0.54 -13.20
C ASP A 125 -14.13 1.93 -13.76
N PRO A 126 -13.72 2.09 -15.03
CA PRO A 126 -14.06 3.31 -15.72
C PRO A 126 -15.58 3.44 -15.63
N LYS A 127 -16.07 4.44 -14.88
CA LYS A 127 -17.49 4.79 -14.93
C LYS A 127 -17.85 4.90 -16.41
N PRO A 128 -18.81 4.12 -16.92
CA PRO A 128 -19.10 4.12 -18.34
C PRO A 128 -19.42 5.55 -18.76
N THR A 129 -18.70 6.00 -19.79
CA THR A 129 -18.94 7.31 -20.39
C THR A 129 -20.30 7.25 -21.07
N CYS A 130 -21.26 8.03 -20.56
CA CYS A 130 -22.56 8.18 -21.18
C CYS A 130 -22.55 9.27 -22.24
N ASP A 131 -23.44 9.15 -23.21
CA ASP A 131 -23.67 10.18 -24.23
C ASP A 131 -24.23 11.48 -23.64
N PRO A 132 -24.23 12.60 -24.39
CA PRO A 132 -24.84 13.84 -23.93
C PRO A 132 -26.30 13.65 -23.48
N ASN A 133 -26.66 14.32 -22.40
CA ASN A 133 -27.98 14.23 -21.75
C ASN A 133 -28.30 12.88 -21.09
N GLU A 134 -27.28 12.07 -20.80
CA GLU A 134 -27.38 10.81 -20.08
C GLU A 134 -26.50 10.78 -18.83
N ARG A 135 -26.90 10.01 -17.83
CA ARG A 135 -26.08 9.72 -16.65
C ARG A 135 -26.07 8.23 -16.37
N PHE A 136 -24.94 7.71 -15.90
CA PHE A 136 -24.88 6.34 -15.44
C PHE A 136 -25.61 6.19 -14.11
N VAL A 137 -26.52 5.22 -14.05
CA VAL A 137 -27.25 4.83 -12.84
C VAL A 137 -27.04 3.34 -12.59
N GLU A 138 -26.71 2.99 -11.34
CA GLU A 138 -26.64 1.58 -10.93
C GLU A 138 -28.02 0.92 -10.88
N CYS A 139 -29.03 1.73 -10.58
CA CYS A 139 -30.42 1.32 -10.47
C CYS A 139 -31.26 2.09 -11.49
N SER A 140 -31.38 1.56 -12.71
CA SER A 140 -32.13 2.23 -13.77
C SER A 140 -33.64 2.06 -13.64
N SER A 141 -34.38 3.02 -14.18
CA SER A 141 -35.82 2.89 -14.41
C SER A 141 -36.09 1.90 -15.54
N LEU A 142 -37.01 0.98 -15.30
CA LEU A 142 -37.53 0.08 -16.33
C LEU A 142 -38.44 0.80 -17.33
N CYS A 143 -38.91 1.99 -16.98
CA CYS A 143 -39.78 2.81 -17.82
C CYS A 143 -39.08 4.15 -18.06
N GLU A 144 -37.97 4.09 -18.79
CA GLU A 144 -37.32 5.28 -19.31
C GLU A 144 -38.23 5.95 -20.36
N PRO A 145 -38.48 7.26 -20.27
CA PRO A 145 -39.42 7.93 -21.17
C PRO A 145 -38.87 8.00 -22.60
N THR A 146 -39.74 7.81 -23.59
CA THR A 146 -39.43 7.89 -25.02
C THR A 146 -40.35 8.90 -25.71
N CYS A 147 -40.07 9.25 -26.97
CA CYS A 147 -40.97 10.11 -27.75
C CYS A 147 -42.39 9.54 -27.92
N GLU A 148 -42.55 8.21 -27.87
CA GLU A 148 -43.85 7.53 -27.93
C GLU A 148 -44.48 7.34 -26.54
N TRP A 149 -43.66 7.41 -25.48
CA TRP A 149 -44.06 7.12 -24.09
C TRP A 149 -43.50 8.21 -23.14
N PRO A 150 -44.14 9.39 -23.09
CA PRO A 150 -43.63 10.54 -22.34
C PRO A 150 -43.75 10.37 -20.82
N THR A 151 -43.04 11.23 -20.10
CA THR A 151 -42.98 11.25 -18.63
C THR A 151 -44.37 11.34 -17.99
N GLY A 152 -44.63 10.53 -16.96
CA GLY A 152 -45.86 10.60 -16.16
C GLY A 152 -46.76 9.36 -16.21
N GLN A 153 -46.38 8.34 -16.99
CA GLN A 153 -47.12 7.08 -17.03
C GLN A 153 -46.82 6.18 -15.81
N PRO A 154 -47.77 5.33 -15.40
CA PRO A 154 -47.57 4.40 -14.29
C PRO A 154 -46.37 3.48 -14.56
N CYS A 155 -45.36 3.56 -13.72
CA CYS A 155 -44.17 2.72 -13.79
C CYS A 155 -44.01 1.93 -12.50
N VAL A 156 -43.63 0.66 -12.63
CA VAL A 156 -43.22 -0.16 -11.50
C VAL A 156 -41.90 0.39 -10.96
N LYS A 157 -41.89 0.75 -9.67
CA LYS A 157 -40.67 1.14 -8.94
C LYS A 157 -39.84 -0.10 -8.63
N LYS A 158 -39.19 -0.66 -9.65
CA LYS A 158 -38.24 -1.77 -9.51
C LYS A 158 -36.91 -1.35 -10.13
N CYS A 159 -35.83 -1.77 -9.46
CA CYS A 159 -34.48 -1.53 -9.91
C CYS A 159 -34.17 -2.33 -11.18
N GLY A 160 -33.89 -1.64 -12.28
CA GLY A 160 -33.33 -2.21 -13.50
C GLY A 160 -31.81 -2.39 -13.42
N PRO A 161 -31.19 -3.03 -14.43
CA PRO A 161 -29.74 -3.20 -14.49
C PRO A 161 -29.02 -1.85 -14.60
N PRO A 162 -27.73 -1.77 -14.19
CA PRO A 162 -26.92 -0.58 -14.38
C PRO A 162 -26.81 -0.18 -15.86
N LYS A 163 -27.14 1.07 -16.21
CA LYS A 163 -27.01 1.62 -17.57
C LYS A 163 -26.91 3.15 -17.56
N CYS A 164 -26.58 3.73 -18.72
CA CYS A 164 -26.81 5.15 -18.97
C CYS A 164 -28.31 5.39 -19.16
N GLU A 165 -28.85 6.34 -18.40
CA GLU A 165 -30.26 6.72 -18.41
C GLU A 165 -30.38 8.23 -18.71
N CYS A 166 -31.39 8.61 -19.51
CA CYS A 166 -31.67 10.01 -19.83
C CYS A 166 -31.79 10.87 -18.56
N LEU A 167 -31.24 12.08 -18.61
CA LEU A 167 -31.46 13.07 -17.56
C LEU A 167 -32.95 13.45 -17.45
N PRO A 168 -33.43 13.86 -16.25
CA PRO A 168 -34.79 14.34 -16.09
C PRO A 168 -35.13 15.46 -17.09
N GLY A 169 -36.26 15.33 -17.78
CA GLY A 169 -36.68 16.28 -18.82
C GLY A 169 -36.23 15.92 -20.23
N PHE A 170 -35.46 14.86 -20.42
CA PHE A 170 -35.10 14.30 -21.73
C PHE A 170 -35.85 12.99 -21.98
N VAL A 171 -36.07 12.67 -23.24
CA VAL A 171 -36.69 11.41 -23.69
C VAL A 171 -35.74 10.69 -24.64
N ARG A 172 -35.76 9.36 -24.61
CA ARG A 172 -34.93 8.54 -25.48
C ARG A 172 -35.60 8.40 -26.85
N ASP A 173 -34.88 8.77 -27.90
CA ASP A 173 -35.24 8.56 -29.29
C ASP A 173 -34.03 8.06 -30.09
N GLN A 174 -34.20 6.98 -30.85
CA GLN A 174 -33.14 6.36 -31.67
C GLN A 174 -31.79 6.18 -30.94
N GLY A 175 -31.84 5.86 -29.65
CA GLY A 175 -30.66 5.65 -28.81
C GLY A 175 -30.03 6.92 -28.23
N LYS A 176 -30.56 8.12 -28.50
CA LYS A 176 -30.09 9.39 -27.93
C LYS A 176 -31.13 10.01 -27.01
N CYS A 177 -30.69 10.73 -25.99
CA CYS A 177 -31.59 11.51 -25.14
C CYS A 177 -31.73 12.93 -25.68
N ILE A 178 -32.93 13.25 -26.16
CA ILE A 178 -33.28 14.54 -26.76
C ILE A 178 -34.36 15.25 -25.93
N PRO A 179 -34.44 16.58 -26.02
CA PRO A 179 -35.58 17.33 -25.50
C PRO A 179 -36.91 16.89 -26.15
N PRO A 180 -38.02 16.79 -25.40
CA PRO A 180 -39.32 16.33 -25.93
C PRO A 180 -39.85 17.15 -27.12
N ASP A 181 -39.50 18.43 -27.21
CA ASP A 181 -39.81 19.33 -28.33
C ASP A 181 -39.10 18.96 -29.64
N GLN A 182 -38.08 18.11 -29.57
CA GLN A 182 -37.34 17.59 -30.73
C GLN A 182 -37.84 16.22 -31.18
N CYS A 183 -38.91 15.69 -30.56
CA CYS A 183 -39.51 14.45 -31.00
C CYS A 183 -40.06 14.57 -32.42
N PRO A 184 -39.87 13.56 -33.29
CA PRO A 184 -40.45 13.57 -34.62
C PRO A 184 -41.97 13.65 -34.49
N SER A 185 -42.55 14.74 -35.00
CA SER A 185 -44.01 14.85 -35.10
C SER A 185 -44.50 13.72 -35.98
N ILE A 186 -45.30 12.80 -35.44
CA ILE A 186 -46.00 11.81 -36.25
C ILE A 186 -46.88 12.59 -37.21
N GLY A 187 -46.47 12.65 -38.47
CA GLY A 187 -47.21 13.31 -39.53
C GLY A 187 -48.58 12.67 -39.64
N GLY A 188 -49.60 13.43 -39.25
CA GLY A 188 -50.97 13.17 -39.68
C GLY A 188 -51.09 13.52 -41.15
N SER A 189 -51.44 12.53 -41.98
CA SER A 189 -52.06 12.67 -43.30
C SER A 189 -52.73 11.35 -43.66
#